data_AF-A0A927R2S8-F1
#
_entry.id   AF-A0A927R2S8-F1
#
_cell.length_a   1.000
_cell.length_b   1.000
_cell.length_c   1.000
_cell.angle_alpha   90.00
_cell.angle_beta   90.00
_cell.angle_gamma   90.00
#
_symmetry.space_group_name_H-M   'P 1'
#
loop_
_entity.id
_entity.type
_entity.pdbx_description
1 polymer ?
#
loop_
_entity_poly.entity_id
_entity_poly.type
_entity_poly.pdbx_seq_one_letter_code
_entity_poly.pdbx_strand_id
1 'polypeptide(L)'
;MAHVIDFRSADALYQSFEELWGVIKSTIEIYRHENNNECYINDFLDECGIDIEAVLEQDIWLKGLHVTTSCTDCQTIREMGLLNLTESVTQETELKQFLQAHGIEIHLATKTVRCGDHIITLQAERGGDMEQEWIHHKLFKDFYINAFLFKENPLDYSNIRECPEFLSKLDERIKDELGIHLDLKKKWMRLSDCYILEIQFPSEQLHVENIQCFFRKYHADLSDREEQIERLKWIIKTMFYGIKYSGGSEITILLEDDYVVPPQDITIHNAQQ
;
A
#
# COMPACT_ATOMS: atom_id res chain seq x y z
N MET A 1 16.74 12.60 14.08
CA MET A 1 15.29 12.87 14.12
C MET A 1 14.79 12.37 12.78
N ALA A 2 13.75 11.52 12.76
CA ALA A 2 13.22 11.01 11.50
C ALA A 2 12.64 12.15 10.68
N HIS A 3 12.93 12.18 9.38
CA HIS A 3 12.36 13.15 8.44
C HIS A 3 11.18 12.52 7.71
N VAL A 4 9.99 13.07 7.91
CA VAL A 4 8.74 12.53 7.33
C VAL A 4 8.35 13.32 6.09
N ILE A 5 8.41 12.67 4.93
CA ILE A 5 8.00 13.27 3.66
C ILE A 5 6.48 13.13 3.49
N ASP A 6 5.82 14.26 3.24
CA ASP A 6 4.38 14.35 3.03
C ASP A 6 4.08 14.82 1.60
N PHE A 7 3.54 13.91 0.77
CA PHE A 7 3.30 14.17 -0.66
C PHE A 7 1.99 14.92 -0.93
N ARG A 8 1.23 15.29 0.11
CA ARG A 8 -0.13 15.85 -0.05
C ARG A 8 -0.18 17.30 -0.51
N SER A 9 0.95 18.01 -0.49
CA SER A 9 1.04 19.36 -1.06
C SER A 9 2.42 19.64 -1.62
N ALA A 10 2.49 20.51 -2.63
CA ALA A 10 3.76 20.96 -3.18
C ALA A 10 4.62 21.66 -2.12
N ASP A 11 4.01 22.46 -1.23
CA ASP A 11 4.74 23.17 -0.19
C ASP A 11 5.38 22.22 0.82
N ALA A 12 4.71 21.13 1.20
CA ALA A 12 5.30 20.09 2.06
C ALA A 12 6.48 19.38 1.37
N LEU A 13 6.39 19.18 0.05
CA LEU A 13 7.46 18.60 -0.75
C LEU A 13 8.67 19.54 -0.86
N TYR A 14 8.46 20.84 -1.10
CA TYR A 14 9.53 21.84 -1.07
C TYR A 14 10.21 21.90 0.30
N GLN A 15 9.43 21.89 1.38
CA GLN A 15 9.97 21.85 2.73
C GLN A 15 10.82 20.59 2.96
N SER A 16 10.34 19.43 2.51
CA SER A 16 11.09 18.16 2.61
C SER A 16 12.42 18.24 1.85
N PHE A 17 12.46 18.87 0.67
CA PHE A 17 13.70 19.08 -0.08
C PHE A 17 14.72 19.94 0.68
N GLU A 18 14.24 21.01 1.32
CA GLU A 18 15.08 21.91 2.10
C GLU A 18 15.62 21.22 3.36
N GLU A 19 14.79 20.46 4.07
CA GLU A 19 15.17 19.77 5.31
C GLU A 19 16.14 18.60 5.08
N LEU A 20 15.93 17.79 4.04
CA LEU A 20 16.73 16.59 3.76
C LEU A 20 18.03 16.91 3.02
N TRP A 21 17.96 17.85 2.07
CA TRP A 21 19.04 18.06 1.09
C TRP A 21 19.50 19.52 1.00
N GLY A 22 18.94 20.43 1.80
CA GLY A 22 19.29 21.86 1.74
C GLY A 22 18.88 22.53 0.43
N VAL A 23 18.01 21.90 -0.37
CA VAL A 23 17.61 22.42 -1.67
C VAL A 23 16.35 23.28 -1.52
N ILE A 24 16.54 24.59 -1.63
CA ILE A 24 15.44 25.55 -1.52
C ILE A 24 14.52 25.53 -2.75
N LYS A 25 13.27 25.95 -2.55
CA LYS A 25 12.22 26.03 -3.59
C LYS A 25 12.67 26.70 -4.89
N SER A 26 13.39 27.82 -4.82
CA SER A 26 13.84 28.53 -6.01
C SER A 26 14.78 27.71 -6.88
N THR A 27 15.66 26.91 -6.28
CA THR A 27 16.59 26.02 -7.01
C THR A 27 15.80 24.97 -7.78
N ILE A 28 14.81 24.35 -7.13
CA ILE A 28 13.94 23.34 -7.76
C ILE A 28 13.15 23.95 -8.92
N GLU A 29 12.60 25.16 -8.75
CA GLU A 29 11.82 25.81 -9.81
C GLU A 29 12.67 26.23 -11.01
N ILE A 30 13.90 26.71 -10.78
CA ILE A 30 14.86 27.00 -11.85
C ILE A 30 15.18 25.71 -12.62
N TYR A 31 15.56 24.64 -11.90
CA TYR A 31 15.86 23.34 -12.51
C TYR A 31 14.68 22.83 -13.34
N ARG A 32 13.46 22.89 -12.80
CA ARG A 32 12.24 22.48 -13.52
C ARG A 32 12.01 23.30 -14.78
N HIS A 33 12.19 24.62 -14.72
CA HIS A 33 12.01 25.49 -15.87
C HIS A 33 13.03 25.18 -16.97
N GLU A 34 14.30 25.00 -16.61
CA GLU A 34 15.38 24.68 -17.56
C GLU A 34 15.22 23.29 -18.20
N ASN A 35 14.61 22.36 -17.47
CA ASN A 35 14.39 20.98 -17.91
C ASN A 35 12.94 20.69 -18.35
N ASN A 36 12.14 21.71 -18.71
CA ASN A 36 10.76 21.56 -19.20
C ASN A 36 9.83 20.72 -18.29
N ASN A 37 9.98 20.85 -16.96
CA ASN A 37 9.30 20.07 -15.93
C ASN A 37 9.61 18.56 -15.95
N GLU A 38 10.71 18.15 -16.57
CA GLU A 38 11.23 16.79 -16.46
C GLU A 38 12.30 16.71 -15.39
N CYS A 39 12.41 15.55 -14.73
CA CYS A 39 13.39 15.29 -13.69
C CYS A 39 14.43 14.29 -14.19
N TYR A 40 15.60 14.78 -14.61
CA TYR A 40 16.77 13.97 -14.90
C TYR A 40 17.57 13.78 -13.61
N ILE A 41 17.27 12.71 -12.89
CA ILE A 41 17.68 12.55 -11.48
C ILE A 41 19.18 12.73 -11.25
N ASN A 42 20.05 12.17 -12.10
CA ASN A 42 21.50 12.33 -11.91
C ASN A 42 21.95 13.78 -12.13
N ASP A 43 21.41 14.45 -13.17
CA ASP A 43 21.72 15.86 -13.44
C ASP A 43 21.24 16.76 -12.28
N PHE A 44 20.06 16.48 -11.73
CA PHE A 44 19.56 17.19 -10.54
C PHE A 44 20.46 17.01 -9.31
N LEU A 45 20.90 15.77 -9.05
CA LEU A 45 21.81 15.47 -7.94
C LEU A 45 23.14 16.23 -8.11
N ASP A 46 23.71 16.21 -9.32
CA ASP A 46 24.97 16.88 -9.64
C ASP A 46 24.85 18.41 -9.52
N GLU A 47 23.80 19.01 -10.08
CA GLU A 47 23.57 20.46 -10.03
C GLU A 47 23.31 20.98 -8.61
N CYS A 48 22.64 20.19 -7.79
CA CYS A 48 22.36 20.54 -6.39
C CYS A 48 23.51 20.14 -5.44
N GLY A 49 24.54 19.45 -5.93
CA GLY A 49 25.64 18.95 -5.09
C GLY A 49 25.18 17.95 -4.03
N ILE A 50 24.15 17.15 -4.34
CA ILE A 50 23.61 16.14 -3.42
C ILE A 50 24.48 14.89 -3.50
N ASP A 51 25.22 14.62 -2.44
CA ASP A 51 25.88 13.33 -2.26
C ASP A 51 24.87 12.28 -1.82
N ILE A 52 24.38 11.48 -2.77
CA ILE A 52 23.39 10.44 -2.51
C ILE A 52 23.86 9.42 -1.47
N GLU A 53 25.17 9.21 -1.33
CA GLU A 53 25.74 8.27 -0.36
C GLU A 53 25.61 8.80 1.07
N ALA A 54 25.78 10.12 1.26
CA ALA A 54 25.54 10.76 2.55
C ALA A 54 24.04 10.75 2.92
N VAL A 55 23.14 10.69 1.93
CA VAL A 55 21.68 10.62 2.15
C VAL A 55 21.26 9.24 2.66
N LEU A 56 21.95 8.16 2.26
CA LEU A 56 21.67 6.80 2.73
C LEU A 56 21.75 6.65 4.26
N GLU A 57 22.50 7.53 4.93
CA GLU A 57 22.65 7.52 6.38
C GLU A 57 21.49 8.23 7.10
N GLN A 58 20.55 8.85 6.37
CA GLN A 58 19.41 9.57 6.93
C GLN A 58 18.22 8.65 7.19
N ASP A 59 17.53 8.87 8.30
CA ASP A 59 16.29 8.18 8.68
C ASP A 59 15.10 8.85 7.99
N ILE A 60 14.75 8.36 6.78
CA ILE A 60 13.70 8.91 5.93
C ILE A 60 12.43 8.09 6.09
N TRP A 61 11.35 8.78 6.46
CA TRP A 61 10.01 8.22 6.59
C TRP A 61 9.08 8.84 5.56
N LEU A 62 8.09 8.08 5.14
CA LEU A 62 7.07 8.54 4.20
C LEU A 62 5.71 8.50 4.87
N LYS A 63 4.86 9.47 4.52
CA LYS A 63 3.45 9.48 4.90
C LYS A 63 2.59 9.02 3.73
N GLY A 64 1.70 8.08 4.00
CA GLY A 64 0.73 7.57 3.04
C GLY A 64 -0.70 7.56 3.59
N LEU A 65 -1.65 7.30 2.69
CA LEU A 65 -3.06 7.12 2.97
C LEU A 65 -3.47 5.69 2.59
N HIS A 66 -4.21 5.02 3.47
CA HIS A 66 -4.81 3.72 3.19
C HIS A 66 -6.31 3.79 3.49
N VAL A 67 -7.15 3.21 2.63
CA VAL A 67 -8.60 3.16 2.85
C VAL A 67 -8.98 1.75 3.25
N THR A 68 -9.72 1.63 4.35
CA THR A 68 -10.19 0.36 4.87
C THR A 68 -11.64 0.45 5.34
N THR A 69 -12.22 -0.69 5.67
CA THR A 69 -13.52 -0.78 6.34
C THR A 69 -13.38 -1.61 7.61
N SER A 70 -14.15 -1.25 8.63
CA SER A 70 -14.10 -1.93 9.93
C SER A 70 -15.48 -2.01 10.55
N CYS A 71 -15.81 -3.16 11.14
CA CYS A 71 -17.04 -3.37 11.90
C CYS A 71 -16.85 -3.22 13.42
N THR A 72 -15.61 -2.94 13.85
CA THR A 72 -15.21 -2.80 15.26
C THR A 72 -14.51 -1.46 15.53
N ASP A 73 -14.83 -0.41 14.76
CA ASP A 73 -14.18 0.90 14.86
C ASP A 73 -12.64 0.78 14.82
N CYS A 74 -12.11 -0.01 13.90
CA CYS A 74 -10.69 -0.26 13.71
C CYS A 74 -9.97 -0.83 14.96
N GLN A 75 -10.66 -1.58 15.83
CA GLN A 75 -10.03 -2.16 17.03
C GLN A 75 -8.80 -3.01 16.69
N THR A 76 -8.89 -3.88 15.67
CA THR A 76 -7.74 -4.68 15.21
C THR A 76 -6.54 -3.80 14.83
N ILE A 77 -6.78 -2.69 14.12
CA ILE A 77 -5.70 -1.78 13.69
C ILE A 77 -5.06 -1.07 14.90
N ARG A 78 -5.86 -0.67 15.89
CA ARG A 78 -5.35 -0.02 17.10
C ARG A 78 -4.53 -0.97 17.98
N GLU A 79 -4.81 -2.25 17.94
CA GLU A 79 -4.13 -3.26 18.76
C GLU A 79 -2.93 -3.89 18.06
N MET A 80 -3.04 -4.15 16.76
CA MET A 80 -2.10 -4.98 15.99
C MET A 80 -1.39 -4.24 14.85
N GLY A 81 -1.90 -3.08 14.45
CA GLY A 81 -1.40 -2.32 13.31
C GLY A 81 -2.13 -2.66 12.01
N LEU A 82 -1.63 -2.14 10.90
CA LEU A 82 -2.16 -2.45 9.57
C LEU A 82 -1.50 -3.74 9.06
N LEU A 83 -2.27 -4.82 9.04
CA LEU A 83 -1.86 -6.15 8.61
C LEU A 83 -2.08 -6.34 7.11
N ASN A 84 -1.30 -7.22 6.48
CA ASN A 84 -1.64 -7.69 5.13
C ASN A 84 -2.87 -8.62 5.16
N LEU A 85 -3.39 -9.03 4.00
CA LEU A 85 -4.58 -9.87 3.91
C LEU A 85 -4.39 -11.24 4.58
N THR A 86 -3.23 -11.85 4.38
CA THR A 86 -2.89 -13.19 4.90
C THR A 86 -2.91 -13.21 6.42
N GLU A 87 -2.29 -12.21 7.06
CA GLU A 87 -2.35 -12.00 8.50
C GLU A 87 -3.77 -11.66 8.95
N SER A 88 -4.48 -10.82 8.19
CA SER A 88 -5.86 -10.43 8.49
C SER A 88 -6.83 -11.61 8.52
N VAL A 89 -6.60 -12.70 7.78
CA VAL A 89 -7.49 -13.87 7.81
C VAL A 89 -7.01 -15.00 8.72
N THR A 90 -5.80 -14.90 9.29
CA THR A 90 -5.21 -15.95 10.15
C THR A 90 -5.11 -15.57 11.61
N GLN A 91 -4.83 -14.31 11.92
CA GLN A 91 -4.78 -13.79 13.29
C GLN A 91 -6.18 -13.45 13.81
N GLU A 92 -6.33 -13.24 15.12
CA GLU A 92 -7.62 -12.91 15.75
C GLU A 92 -8.08 -11.47 15.43
N THR A 93 -8.48 -11.27 14.17
CA THR A 93 -8.94 -9.98 13.64
C THR A 93 -10.46 -9.97 13.44
N GLU A 94 -11.01 -8.77 13.21
CA GLU A 94 -12.42 -8.63 12.82
C GLU A 94 -12.78 -9.36 11.52
N LEU A 95 -11.87 -9.42 10.53
CA LEU A 95 -12.13 -10.12 9.27
C LEU A 95 -12.21 -11.63 9.49
N LYS A 96 -11.29 -12.21 10.28
CA LYS A 96 -11.33 -13.63 10.63
C LYS A 96 -12.60 -13.97 11.41
N GLN A 97 -12.93 -13.18 12.43
CA GLN A 97 -14.14 -13.37 13.24
C GLN A 97 -15.41 -13.29 12.38
N PHE A 98 -15.47 -12.33 11.44
CA PHE A 98 -16.57 -12.23 10.48
C PHE A 98 -16.69 -13.49 9.61
N LEU A 99 -15.59 -14.01 9.05
CA LEU A 99 -15.59 -15.23 8.25
C LEU A 99 -16.07 -16.44 9.08
N GLN A 100 -15.55 -16.61 10.30
CA GLN A 100 -15.92 -17.69 11.21
C GLN A 100 -17.40 -17.64 11.61
N ALA A 101 -17.94 -16.44 11.87
CA ALA A 101 -19.36 -16.25 12.16
C ALA A 101 -20.27 -16.68 10.98
N HIS A 102 -19.72 -16.76 9.77
CA HIS A 102 -20.40 -17.24 8.56
C HIS A 102 -20.03 -18.68 8.20
N GLY A 103 -19.40 -19.41 9.11
CA GLY A 103 -19.02 -20.82 8.93
C GLY A 103 -17.85 -21.03 7.98
N ILE A 104 -17.05 -19.99 7.73
CA ILE A 104 -15.89 -20.01 6.83
C ILE A 104 -14.59 -20.03 7.65
N GLU A 105 -13.72 -20.99 7.34
CA GLU A 105 -12.37 -21.06 7.89
C GLU A 105 -11.34 -21.24 6.77
N ILE A 106 -10.31 -20.40 6.77
CA ILE A 106 -9.24 -20.44 5.78
C ILE A 106 -8.04 -21.17 6.40
N HIS A 107 -7.58 -22.22 5.73
CA HIS A 107 -6.44 -23.03 6.15
C HIS A 107 -5.31 -22.88 5.13
N LEU A 108 -4.37 -21.97 5.40
CA LEU A 108 -3.28 -21.65 4.48
C LEU A 108 -2.32 -22.84 4.26
N ALA A 109 -2.03 -23.62 5.31
CA ALA A 109 -1.09 -24.75 5.23
C ALA A 109 -1.58 -25.83 4.26
N THR A 110 -2.88 -26.13 4.26
CA THR A 110 -3.52 -27.08 3.35
C THR A 110 -4.02 -26.42 2.06
N LYS A 111 -3.97 -25.09 1.98
CA LYS A 111 -4.54 -24.27 0.90
C LYS A 111 -6.02 -24.60 0.66
N THR A 112 -6.81 -24.63 1.73
CA THR A 112 -8.23 -24.96 1.65
C THR A 112 -9.10 -23.96 2.40
N VAL A 113 -10.36 -23.83 1.98
CA VAL A 113 -11.42 -23.13 2.73
C VAL A 113 -12.43 -24.16 3.19
N ARG A 114 -12.73 -24.16 4.48
CA ARG A 114 -13.85 -24.93 5.03
C ARG A 114 -15.08 -24.03 5.09
N CYS A 115 -16.19 -24.48 4.54
CA CYS A 115 -17.48 -23.79 4.58
C CYS A 115 -18.53 -24.75 5.14
N GLY A 116 -18.83 -24.63 6.43
CA GLY A 116 -19.61 -25.64 7.16
C GLY A 116 -18.92 -27.01 7.15
N ASP A 117 -19.58 -28.00 6.54
CA ASP A 117 -19.07 -29.38 6.39
C ASP A 117 -18.32 -29.59 5.05
N HIS A 118 -18.24 -28.58 4.20
CA HIS A 118 -17.58 -28.65 2.89
C HIS A 118 -16.15 -28.12 2.94
N ILE A 119 -15.28 -28.68 2.10
CA ILE A 119 -13.89 -28.25 1.94
C ILE A 119 -13.66 -27.91 0.46
N ILE A 120 -13.18 -26.70 0.20
CA ILE A 120 -12.85 -26.18 -1.13
C ILE A 120 -11.33 -26.00 -1.22
N THR A 121 -10.72 -26.41 -2.34
CA THR A 121 -9.30 -26.15 -2.61
C THR A 121 -9.08 -24.73 -3.14
N LEU A 122 -7.98 -24.09 -2.68
CA LEU A 122 -7.50 -22.80 -3.14
C LEU A 122 -6.27 -22.93 -4.05
N GLN A 123 -5.86 -24.14 -4.46
CA GLN A 123 -4.76 -24.28 -5.41
C GLN A 123 -5.21 -23.80 -6.79
N ALA A 124 -4.49 -22.84 -7.38
CA ALA A 124 -4.68 -22.50 -8.79
C ALA A 124 -4.12 -23.63 -9.68
N GLU A 125 -4.97 -24.22 -10.53
CA GLU A 125 -4.49 -25.06 -11.64
C GLU A 125 -4.02 -24.17 -12.80
N ARG A 126 -3.00 -24.59 -13.55
CA ARG A 126 -2.52 -23.80 -14.71
C ARG A 126 -3.60 -23.72 -15.78
N GLY A 127 -4.08 -22.51 -16.07
CA GLY A 127 -5.16 -22.26 -17.04
C GLY A 127 -6.54 -22.52 -16.46
N GLY A 128 -6.66 -22.40 -15.14
CA GLY A 128 -7.89 -22.61 -14.38
C GLY A 128 -8.77 -21.36 -14.30
N ASP A 129 -9.74 -21.42 -13.40
CA ASP A 129 -10.70 -20.37 -13.08
C ASP A 129 -10.00 -19.07 -12.60
N MET A 130 -10.34 -17.92 -13.19
CA MET A 130 -9.69 -16.63 -12.92
C MET A 130 -9.89 -16.20 -11.46
N GLU A 131 -11.07 -16.46 -10.89
CA GLU A 131 -11.41 -16.18 -9.51
C GLU A 131 -10.55 -16.99 -8.53
N GLN A 132 -10.35 -18.27 -8.83
CA GLN A 132 -9.47 -19.16 -8.07
C GLN A 132 -8.01 -18.71 -8.15
N GLU A 133 -7.55 -18.34 -9.35
CA GLU A 133 -6.22 -17.76 -9.54
C GLU A 133 -6.04 -16.46 -8.75
N TRP A 134 -7.07 -15.60 -8.70
CA TRP A 134 -7.03 -14.35 -7.95
C TRP A 134 -6.98 -14.57 -6.43
N ILE A 135 -7.85 -15.41 -5.87
CA ILE A 135 -7.83 -15.73 -4.43
C ILE A 135 -6.51 -16.38 -4.04
N HIS A 136 -6.02 -17.30 -4.87
CA HIS A 136 -4.72 -17.92 -4.67
C HIS A 136 -3.61 -16.88 -4.68
N HIS A 137 -3.61 -15.97 -5.65
CA HIS A 137 -2.63 -14.90 -5.74
C HIS A 137 -2.67 -14.01 -4.49
N LYS A 138 -3.86 -13.56 -4.07
CA LYS A 138 -4.06 -12.69 -2.91
C LYS A 138 -3.64 -13.31 -1.57
N LEU A 139 -3.74 -14.63 -1.41
CA LEU A 139 -3.38 -15.29 -0.14
C LEU A 139 -1.97 -15.88 -0.13
N PHE A 140 -1.35 -16.10 -1.29
CA PHE A 140 -0.09 -16.85 -1.37
C PHE A 140 1.01 -16.14 -2.16
N LYS A 141 0.75 -14.99 -2.76
CA LYS A 141 1.71 -14.27 -3.62
C LYS A 141 1.70 -12.74 -3.45
N ASP A 142 0.56 -12.16 -3.10
CA ASP A 142 0.37 -10.72 -2.94
C ASP A 142 0.16 -10.40 -1.47
N PHE A 143 1.29 -10.19 -0.78
CA PHE A 143 1.31 -9.87 0.64
C PHE A 143 1.45 -8.35 0.89
N TYR A 144 1.38 -7.55 -0.17
CA TYR A 144 1.60 -6.12 -0.09
C TYR A 144 0.46 -5.38 0.62
N ILE A 145 0.83 -4.39 1.43
CA ILE A 145 -0.09 -3.31 1.79
C ILE A 145 -0.05 -2.26 0.68
N ASN A 146 -1.21 -1.98 0.09
CA ASN A 146 -1.37 -0.91 -0.89
C ASN A 146 -1.68 0.41 -0.17
N ALA A 147 -1.02 1.50 -0.53
CA ALA A 147 -1.30 2.84 0.00
C ALA A 147 -1.13 3.92 -1.07
N PHE A 148 -1.60 5.14 -0.79
CA PHE A 148 -1.38 6.32 -1.61
C PHE A 148 -0.38 7.25 -0.94
N LEU A 149 0.70 7.62 -1.60
CA LEU A 149 1.47 8.80 -1.16
C LEU A 149 0.65 10.07 -1.40
N PHE A 150 -0.09 10.13 -2.51
CA PHE A 150 -0.98 11.23 -2.82
C PHE A 150 -2.20 10.77 -3.63
N LYS A 151 -3.37 11.26 -3.24
CA LYS A 151 -4.63 11.19 -3.99
C LYS A 151 -5.55 12.29 -3.43
N GLU A 152 -6.17 13.09 -4.31
CA GLU A 152 -7.03 14.22 -3.90
C GLU A 152 -8.16 13.75 -2.98
N ASN A 153 -8.84 12.67 -3.36
CA ASN A 153 -9.81 11.98 -2.53
C ASN A 153 -9.52 10.47 -2.53
N PRO A 154 -8.98 9.91 -1.44
CA PRO A 154 -8.66 8.48 -1.37
C PRO A 154 -9.91 7.58 -1.50
N LEU A 155 -11.11 8.10 -1.20
CA LEU A 155 -12.36 7.37 -1.28
C LEU A 155 -12.86 7.10 -2.71
N ASP A 156 -12.31 7.80 -3.70
CA ASP A 156 -12.70 7.65 -5.11
C ASP A 156 -11.93 6.51 -5.82
N TYR A 157 -11.00 5.85 -5.14
CA TYR A 157 -10.15 4.81 -5.75
C TYR A 157 -10.92 3.55 -6.13
N SER A 158 -11.80 3.05 -5.26
CA SER A 158 -12.44 1.76 -5.49
C SER A 158 -13.64 1.52 -4.58
N ASN A 159 -14.27 0.36 -4.79
CA ASN A 159 -15.32 -0.16 -3.90
C ASN A 159 -14.80 -0.58 -2.52
N ILE A 160 -13.51 -0.41 -2.21
CA ILE A 160 -12.93 -0.74 -0.90
C ILE A 160 -13.59 0.05 0.24
N ARG A 161 -14.14 1.23 -0.05
CA ARG A 161 -14.95 2.02 0.87
C ARG A 161 -16.22 1.30 1.36
N GLU A 162 -16.64 0.25 0.65
CA GLU A 162 -17.83 -0.53 0.98
C GLU A 162 -17.46 -1.87 1.63
N CYS A 163 -16.44 -2.54 1.10
CA CYS A 163 -16.11 -3.92 1.47
C CYS A 163 -14.72 -4.31 0.93
N PRO A 164 -13.95 -5.13 1.66
CA PRO A 164 -12.77 -5.79 1.09
C PRO A 164 -13.16 -6.62 -0.13
N GLU A 165 -12.48 -6.41 -1.27
CA GLU A 165 -12.74 -7.14 -2.52
C GLU A 165 -12.64 -8.66 -2.34
N PHE A 166 -11.77 -9.08 -1.42
CA PHE A 166 -11.58 -10.47 -1.04
C PHE A 166 -12.89 -11.18 -0.65
N LEU A 167 -13.79 -10.50 0.07
CA LEU A 167 -15.05 -11.10 0.51
C LEU A 167 -15.99 -11.42 -0.67
N SER A 168 -16.07 -10.53 -1.66
CA SER A 168 -16.87 -10.79 -2.87
C SER A 168 -16.31 -11.96 -3.67
N LYS A 169 -14.99 -12.00 -3.87
CA LYS A 169 -14.35 -13.08 -4.63
C LYS A 169 -14.45 -14.43 -3.92
N LEU A 170 -14.32 -14.45 -2.60
CA LEU A 170 -14.51 -15.66 -1.81
C LEU A 170 -15.95 -16.18 -1.89
N ASP A 171 -16.95 -15.31 -1.82
CA ASP A 171 -18.37 -15.69 -1.92
C ASP A 171 -18.72 -16.20 -3.33
N GLU A 172 -18.19 -15.59 -4.38
CA GLU A 172 -18.28 -16.09 -5.77
C GLU A 172 -17.72 -17.51 -5.87
N ARG A 173 -16.51 -17.73 -5.33
CA ARG A 173 -15.88 -19.05 -5.33
C ARG A 173 -16.69 -20.11 -4.58
N ILE A 174 -17.23 -19.77 -3.41
CA ILE A 174 -18.07 -20.68 -2.62
C ILE A 174 -19.35 -21.03 -3.39
N LYS A 175 -19.93 -20.05 -4.09
CA LYS A 175 -21.12 -20.25 -4.91
C LYS A 175 -20.85 -21.16 -6.10
N ASP A 176 -19.73 -21.01 -6.78
CA ASP A 176 -19.41 -21.82 -7.96
C ASP A 176 -19.10 -23.28 -7.58
N GLU A 177 -18.42 -23.50 -6.46
CA GLU A 177 -18.04 -24.85 -5.99
C GLU A 177 -19.19 -25.58 -5.27
N LEU A 178 -19.99 -24.87 -4.47
CA LEU A 178 -21.00 -25.48 -3.59
C LEU A 178 -22.45 -25.16 -3.98
N GLY A 179 -22.68 -24.21 -4.90
CA GLY A 179 -24.02 -23.69 -5.21
C GLY A 179 -24.62 -22.84 -4.08
N ILE A 180 -23.82 -22.38 -3.12
CA ILE A 180 -24.25 -21.63 -1.93
C ILE A 180 -23.80 -20.18 -2.07
N HIS A 181 -24.75 -19.24 -1.94
CA HIS A 181 -24.42 -17.82 -1.87
C HIS A 181 -24.61 -17.31 -0.44
N LEU A 182 -23.53 -16.77 0.16
CA LEU A 182 -23.52 -16.31 1.54
C LEU A 182 -23.79 -14.80 1.67
N ASP A 183 -23.83 -14.06 0.57
CA ASP A 183 -24.02 -12.60 0.51
C ASP A 183 -22.99 -11.85 1.38
N LEU A 184 -21.72 -12.30 1.40
CA LEU A 184 -20.70 -11.79 2.34
C LEU A 184 -20.51 -10.28 2.23
N LYS A 185 -20.42 -9.76 1.00
CA LYS A 185 -20.29 -8.32 0.74
C LYS A 185 -21.42 -7.52 1.40
N LYS A 186 -22.68 -7.92 1.19
CA LYS A 186 -23.84 -7.19 1.75
C LYS A 186 -23.88 -7.25 3.27
N LYS A 187 -23.45 -8.36 3.86
CA LYS A 187 -23.41 -8.53 5.31
C LYS A 187 -22.31 -7.67 5.94
N TRP A 188 -21.13 -7.62 5.32
CA TRP A 188 -20.05 -6.74 5.74
C TRP A 188 -20.48 -5.27 5.70
N MET A 189 -21.00 -4.81 4.56
CA MET A 189 -21.46 -3.43 4.35
C MET A 189 -22.51 -2.94 5.37
N ARG A 190 -23.27 -3.84 5.99
CA ARG A 190 -24.27 -3.49 7.01
C ARG A 190 -23.67 -3.29 8.40
N LEU A 191 -22.47 -3.82 8.62
CA LEU A 191 -21.80 -3.85 9.91
C LEU A 191 -20.58 -2.92 9.94
N SER A 192 -20.03 -2.58 8.78
CA SER A 192 -18.78 -1.84 8.66
C SER A 192 -18.97 -0.38 8.30
N ASP A 193 -18.12 0.48 8.84
CA ASP A 193 -17.90 1.83 8.37
C ASP A 193 -16.57 1.94 7.60
N CYS A 194 -16.43 3.01 6.82
CA CYS A 194 -15.23 3.30 6.04
C CYS A 194 -14.28 4.23 6.82
N TYR A 195 -12.98 3.95 6.74
CA TYR A 195 -11.94 4.70 7.43
C TYR A 195 -10.79 5.04 6.47
N ILE A 196 -10.21 6.21 6.68
CA ILE A 196 -8.96 6.64 6.06
C ILE A 196 -7.87 6.57 7.13
N LEU A 197 -6.84 5.79 6.86
CA LEU A 197 -5.66 5.67 7.70
C LEU A 197 -4.57 6.57 7.12
N GLU A 198 -4.05 7.49 7.91
CA GLU A 198 -2.76 8.11 7.64
C GLU A 198 -1.68 7.23 8.26
N ILE A 199 -0.82 6.67 7.42
CA ILE A 199 0.25 5.77 7.83
C ILE A 199 1.60 6.44 7.66
N GLN A 200 2.50 6.19 8.60
CA GLN A 200 3.91 6.55 8.48
C GLN A 200 4.76 5.28 8.48
N PHE A 201 5.77 5.23 7.62
CA PHE A 201 6.65 4.07 7.51
C PHE A 201 8.05 4.48 7.03
N PRO A 202 9.11 3.76 7.44
CA PRO A 202 10.45 3.96 6.93
C PRO A 202 10.53 3.72 5.43
N SER A 203 11.33 4.51 4.72
CA SER A 203 11.45 4.41 3.26
C SER A 203 11.92 3.04 2.77
N GLU A 204 12.66 2.32 3.61
CA GLU A 204 13.15 0.95 3.42
C GLU A 204 12.01 -0.06 3.29
N GLN A 205 10.81 0.26 3.81
CA GLN A 205 9.64 -0.59 3.73
C GLN A 205 8.84 -0.42 2.43
N LEU A 206 9.28 0.44 1.50
CA LEU A 206 8.70 0.45 0.15
C LEU A 206 9.07 -0.84 -0.58
N HIS A 207 8.08 -1.53 -1.15
CA HIS A 207 8.37 -2.69 -1.97
C HIS A 207 9.19 -2.32 -3.22
N VAL A 208 10.11 -3.20 -3.62
CA VAL A 208 10.96 -2.99 -4.80
C VAL A 208 10.18 -2.77 -6.10
N GLU A 209 8.98 -3.32 -6.22
CA GLU A 209 8.12 -3.13 -7.41
C GLU A 209 7.81 -1.66 -7.68
N ASN A 210 7.69 -0.83 -6.64
CA ASN A 210 7.49 0.62 -6.81
C ASN A 210 8.61 1.25 -7.64
N ILE A 211 9.85 0.81 -7.40
CA ILE A 211 11.07 1.29 -8.05
C ILE A 211 11.19 0.70 -9.45
N GLN A 212 10.94 -0.60 -9.61
CA GLN A 212 11.05 -1.32 -10.88
C GLN A 212 10.06 -0.81 -11.93
N CYS A 213 8.78 -0.64 -11.57
CA CYS A 213 7.78 -0.11 -12.49
C CYS A 213 8.16 1.27 -13.01
N PHE A 214 8.82 2.06 -12.15
CA PHE A 214 9.17 3.44 -12.45
C PHE A 214 10.44 3.56 -13.31
N PHE A 215 11.49 2.78 -13.02
CA PHE A 215 12.76 2.82 -13.78
C PHE A 215 12.88 1.77 -14.88
N ARG A 216 11.92 0.83 -15.00
CA ARG A 216 11.94 -0.31 -15.94
C ARG A 216 13.23 -1.14 -15.84
N LYS A 217 13.79 -1.27 -14.63
CA LYS A 217 14.97 -2.09 -14.33
C LYS A 217 14.53 -3.39 -13.66
N TYR A 218 15.22 -4.49 -13.98
CA TYR A 218 15.06 -5.76 -13.28
C TYR A 218 16.02 -5.81 -12.09
N HIS A 219 15.53 -6.25 -10.93
CA HIS A 219 16.27 -6.21 -9.66
C HIS A 219 17.26 -7.36 -9.47
N ALA A 220 17.15 -8.44 -10.26
CA ALA A 220 17.97 -9.65 -10.11
C ALA A 220 19.51 -9.43 -10.14
N ASP A 221 19.96 -8.23 -10.51
CA ASP A 221 21.37 -7.86 -10.64
C ASP A 221 21.84 -6.77 -9.65
N LEU A 222 20.98 -6.26 -8.75
CA LEU A 222 21.33 -5.17 -7.83
C LEU A 222 21.78 -5.69 -6.46
N SER A 223 22.84 -5.08 -5.92
CA SER A 223 23.20 -5.22 -4.50
C SER A 223 22.26 -4.40 -3.60
N ASP A 224 22.18 -4.76 -2.31
CA ASP A 224 21.38 -4.04 -1.31
C ASP A 224 21.63 -2.53 -1.34
N ARG A 225 22.90 -2.13 -1.48
CA ARG A 225 23.29 -0.72 -1.55
C ARG A 225 22.78 -0.03 -2.81
N GLU A 226 22.86 -0.68 -3.96
CA GLU A 226 22.33 -0.13 -5.21
C GLU A 226 20.82 0.03 -5.15
N GLU A 227 20.12 -0.91 -4.52
CA GLU A 227 18.68 -0.81 -4.30
C GLU A 227 18.32 0.41 -3.44
N GLN A 228 19.04 0.64 -2.33
CA GLN A 228 18.82 1.81 -1.48
C GLN A 228 19.05 3.12 -2.25
N ILE A 229 20.09 3.18 -3.10
CA ILE A 229 20.33 4.35 -3.96
C ILE A 229 19.18 4.57 -4.94
N GLU A 230 18.70 3.52 -5.61
CA GLU A 230 17.60 3.62 -6.57
C GLU A 230 16.27 3.98 -5.88
N ARG A 231 16.07 3.54 -4.64
CA ARG A 231 14.95 3.94 -3.77
C ARG A 231 14.98 5.43 -3.45
N LEU A 232 16.12 5.98 -3.05
CA LEU A 232 16.26 7.42 -2.82
C LEU A 232 16.02 8.22 -4.10
N LYS A 233 16.57 7.77 -5.24
CA LYS A 233 16.31 8.37 -6.56
C LYS A 233 14.82 8.33 -6.92
N TRP A 234 14.15 7.23 -6.61
CA TRP A 234 12.72 7.09 -6.80
C TRP A 234 11.94 8.09 -5.93
N ILE A 235 12.30 8.25 -4.66
CA ILE A 235 11.67 9.21 -3.74
C ILE A 235 11.80 10.62 -4.30
N ILE A 236 13.02 11.07 -4.61
CA ILE A 236 13.27 12.41 -5.16
C ILE A 236 12.44 12.65 -6.42
N LYS A 237 12.47 11.70 -7.36
CA LYS A 237 11.72 11.83 -8.60
C LYS A 237 10.20 11.83 -8.39
N THR A 238 9.71 11.06 -7.42
CA THR A 238 8.30 11.05 -6.99
C THR A 238 7.91 12.39 -6.34
N MET A 239 8.81 13.02 -5.58
CA MET A 239 8.57 14.36 -5.03
C MET A 239 8.50 15.41 -6.14
N PHE A 240 9.39 15.36 -7.14
CA PHE A 240 9.29 16.19 -8.34
C PHE A 240 7.96 16.01 -9.07
N TYR A 241 7.52 14.76 -9.22
CA TYR A 241 6.23 14.44 -9.80
C TYR A 241 5.08 15.04 -8.98
N GLY A 242 5.09 14.88 -7.66
CA GLY A 242 4.10 15.47 -6.75
C GLY A 242 4.04 17.00 -6.82
N ILE A 243 5.20 17.66 -6.95
CA ILE A 243 5.28 19.11 -7.18
C ILE A 243 4.68 19.51 -8.54
N LYS A 244 4.95 18.74 -9.60
CA LYS A 244 4.46 19.03 -10.97
C LYS A 244 2.95 18.90 -11.08
N TYR A 245 2.37 17.91 -10.42
CA TYR A 245 0.96 17.54 -10.53
C TYR A 245 0.14 17.86 -9.28
N SER A 246 0.66 18.74 -8.42
CA SER A 246 0.06 19.09 -7.14
C SER A 246 -1.44 19.32 -7.24
N GLY A 247 -2.23 18.34 -6.79
CA GLY A 247 -3.69 18.37 -6.81
C GLY A 247 -4.39 17.38 -7.75
N GLY A 248 -3.72 16.72 -8.71
CA GLY A 248 -4.43 16.01 -9.79
C GLY A 248 -3.98 14.58 -10.14
N SER A 249 -2.81 14.11 -9.68
CA SER A 249 -2.32 12.76 -10.00
C SER A 249 -2.34 11.84 -8.79
N GLU A 250 -2.65 10.56 -9.00
CA GLU A 250 -2.55 9.53 -7.97
C GLU A 250 -1.13 8.93 -7.93
N ILE A 251 -0.57 8.73 -6.73
CA ILE A 251 0.67 7.99 -6.52
C ILE A 251 0.38 6.85 -5.56
N THR A 252 0.28 5.63 -6.08
CA THR A 252 0.15 4.39 -5.31
C THR A 252 1.51 3.81 -4.98
N ILE A 253 1.57 3.16 -3.82
CA ILE A 253 2.74 2.41 -3.37
C ILE A 253 2.33 1.05 -2.79
N LEU A 254 3.30 0.15 -2.82
CA LEU A 254 3.29 -1.14 -2.16
C LEU A 254 4.29 -1.12 -1.00
N LEU A 255 3.93 -1.67 0.16
CA LEU A 255 4.87 -1.93 1.25
C LEU A 255 5.40 -3.36 1.16
N GLU A 256 6.56 -3.61 1.76
CA GLU A 256 7.20 -4.94 1.85
C GLU A 256 6.25 -6.02 2.39
N ASP A 257 6.42 -7.25 1.90
CA ASP A 257 5.49 -8.39 2.11
C ASP A 257 5.18 -8.70 3.59
N ASP A 258 6.20 -8.59 4.44
CA ASP A 258 6.14 -8.91 5.87
C ASP A 258 6.04 -7.67 6.76
N TYR A 259 5.89 -6.49 6.17
CA TYR A 259 5.78 -5.26 6.92
C TYR A 259 4.37 -5.02 7.44
N VAL A 260 4.26 -4.96 8.76
CA VAL A 260 3.07 -4.49 9.48
C VAL A 260 3.30 -3.05 9.89
N VAL A 261 2.40 -2.13 9.47
CA VAL A 261 2.47 -0.75 9.95
C VAL A 261 2.08 -0.74 11.43
N PRO A 262 2.97 -0.34 12.35
CA PRO A 262 2.66 -0.41 13.77
C PRO A 262 1.53 0.54 14.20
N PRO A 263 0.74 0.22 15.25
CA PRO A 263 -0.36 1.08 15.69
C PRO A 263 0.04 2.53 15.98
N GLN A 264 1.24 2.76 16.54
CA GLN A 264 1.70 4.11 16.87
C GLN A 264 1.98 4.99 15.65
N ASP A 265 2.15 4.38 14.48
CA ASP A 265 2.47 5.05 13.21
C ASP A 265 1.22 5.24 12.34
N ILE A 266 0.03 4.99 12.90
CA ILE A 266 -1.26 5.10 12.22
C ILE A 266 -2.16 6.13 12.90
N THR A 267 -2.67 7.08 12.12
CA THR A 267 -3.77 7.95 12.53
C THR A 267 -5.05 7.54 11.79
N ILE A 268 -6.14 7.32 12.52
CA ILE A 268 -7.39 6.77 11.99
C ILE A 268 -8.43 7.89 11.89
N HIS A 269 -9.02 8.05 10.71
CA HIS A 269 -10.08 9.01 10.44
C HIS A 269 -11.33 8.27 9.94
N ASN A 270 -12.48 8.50 10.55
CA ASN A 270 -13.75 7.96 10.05
C ASN A 270 -14.19 8.76 8.83
N ALA A 271 -14.46 8.11 7.70
CA ALA A 271 -14.76 8.80 6.44
C ALA A 271 -16.15 9.48 6.41
N GLN A 272 -16.99 9.26 7.42
CA GLN A 272 -18.32 9.86 7.54
C GLN A 272 -18.37 11.10 8.46
N GLN A 273 -17.25 11.48 9.09
CA GLN A 273 -17.14 12.64 10.00
C GLN A 273 -16.20 13.70 9.42
#